data_AF-A0A8C5W9Q0-F1
#
_entry.id   AF-A0A8C5W9Q0-F1
#
_cell.length_a   1.000
_cell.length_b   1.000
_cell.length_c   1.000
_cell.angle_alpha   90.00
_cell.angle_beta   90.00
_cell.angle_gamma   90.00
#
_symmetry.space_group_name_H-M   'P 1'
#
loop_
_entity.id
_entity.type
_entity.pdbx_description
1 polymer ?
#
loop_
_entity_poly.entity_id
_entity_poly.type
_entity_poly.pdbx_seq_one_letter_code
_entity_poly.pdbx_strand_id
1 'polypeptide(L)'
;MHVKKYLLKCLHRLQKGPGYTYKELLVWYCDNTNTHGPKRIICEGPKKKAMWFLITLLFAALVCWQWGIFINTYLSWEVSVSLSIGFKAMDFPAVTICNASPFKYSKVKHLLKDLDELMEAVLERILAPEPSHANATRALNLTIWNHTPLVLIDERNPHHPVVLDLFADNHNDSARICNAPGCKMAMRLCSLNGTECIFQNFTSATQAVTEWYILQATSIFAQVPTQELVQMGYPAERLILSCLFGAEPCSYRNFTSIFYPHYGNCYIFNWGMTEKALPSANPGTEFGLKLILDIGQEDYVPFLASTAGVRLLLHEQRSYPFIREEGIYAMSGTETSIGVLVACLRSCFQDHIIRNCSCGHYLYPLPPGEKYCNNWDFPDWARCYSDLQMSLDQRETCIGLCKESCNDTQYKLTISMADWPSEASEDWIFHVLSQERDQSTNITLSRKGIVKLNIYFQEFNYRTIEESPANNIVWLLSNLGGQFGFWMGGSVLCLIEFAEIIIDFVWITIIKLVAFAKSPRRRPAPARYAGPPPTVAELVEAHTNFGFQPDTANHSPSAEAYPDEQAMPIPGTPPPNYDSLRLQPLDVIESDSEGDAI
;
A
#
# COMPACT_ATOMS: atom_id res chain seq x y z
N MET A 1 -6.15 -52.64 -20.29
CA MET A 1 -7.50 -53.11 -20.70
C MET A 1 -8.58 -52.98 -19.61
N HIS A 2 -8.27 -53.14 -18.31
CA HIS A 2 -9.26 -53.09 -17.23
C HIS A 2 -10.00 -51.75 -17.07
N VAL A 3 -9.32 -50.60 -17.17
CA VAL A 3 -9.94 -49.27 -17.01
C VAL A 3 -11.08 -49.04 -18.01
N LYS A 4 -10.92 -49.46 -19.27
CA LYS A 4 -11.97 -49.34 -20.30
C LYS A 4 -13.19 -50.22 -20.00
N LYS A 5 -12.99 -51.37 -19.33
CA LYS A 5 -14.05 -52.30 -18.89
C LYS A 5 -14.75 -51.81 -17.61
N TYR A 6 -14.03 -51.13 -16.72
CA TYR A 6 -14.59 -50.43 -15.56
C TYR A 6 -15.40 -49.20 -15.98
N LEU A 7 -14.86 -48.35 -16.86
CA LEU A 7 -15.58 -47.23 -17.47
C LEU A 7 -16.81 -47.72 -18.24
N LEU A 8 -16.73 -48.82 -19.00
CA LEU A 8 -17.92 -49.42 -19.60
C LEU A 8 -18.91 -49.95 -18.55
N LYS A 9 -18.48 -50.50 -17.41
CA LYS A 9 -19.40 -50.91 -16.32
C LYS A 9 -20.05 -49.71 -15.62
N CYS A 10 -19.32 -48.62 -15.41
CA CYS A 10 -19.89 -47.35 -14.93
C CYS A 10 -20.87 -46.77 -15.95
N LEU A 11 -20.51 -46.71 -17.24
CA LEU A 11 -21.45 -46.36 -18.31
C LEU A 11 -22.65 -47.31 -18.35
N HIS A 12 -22.48 -48.61 -18.13
CA HIS A 12 -23.59 -49.56 -18.17
C HIS A 12 -24.50 -49.46 -16.94
N ARG A 13 -23.99 -48.96 -15.80
CA ARG A 13 -24.81 -48.50 -14.66
C ARG A 13 -25.53 -47.18 -14.98
N LEU A 14 -24.87 -46.21 -15.60
CA LEU A 14 -25.48 -44.93 -16.03
C LEU A 14 -26.53 -45.11 -17.14
N GLN A 15 -26.34 -46.09 -18.04
CA GLN A 15 -27.19 -46.36 -19.19
C GLN A 15 -28.30 -47.39 -18.91
N LYS A 16 -28.21 -48.10 -17.77
CA LYS A 16 -29.33 -48.81 -17.12
C LYS A 16 -29.68 -48.17 -15.77
N GLY A 17 -29.41 -46.87 -15.60
CA GLY A 17 -30.13 -46.07 -14.62
C GLY A 17 -31.61 -46.19 -14.99
N PRO A 18 -32.50 -46.51 -14.05
CA PRO A 18 -33.91 -46.65 -14.37
C PRO A 18 -34.44 -45.32 -14.87
N GLY A 19 -35.55 -45.34 -15.61
CA GLY A 19 -36.20 -44.15 -16.14
C GLY A 19 -36.87 -43.33 -15.05
N TYR A 20 -36.11 -42.85 -14.07
CA TYR A 20 -36.60 -42.06 -12.95
C TYR A 20 -37.24 -40.76 -13.47
N THR A 21 -38.55 -40.67 -13.28
CA THR A 21 -39.24 -39.39 -13.18
C THR A 21 -38.59 -38.60 -12.05
N TYR A 22 -38.57 -37.25 -12.10
CA TYR A 22 -37.98 -36.42 -11.04
C TYR A 22 -38.46 -36.79 -9.63
N LYS A 23 -39.71 -37.28 -9.51
CA LYS A 23 -40.29 -37.81 -8.27
C LYS A 23 -39.60 -39.08 -7.77
N GLU A 24 -39.22 -40.00 -8.65
CA GLU A 24 -38.64 -41.30 -8.30
C GLU A 24 -37.17 -41.17 -7.92
N LEU A 25 -36.42 -40.27 -8.58
CA LEU A 25 -35.06 -39.89 -8.17
C LEU A 25 -35.04 -39.30 -6.75
N LEU A 26 -36.02 -38.44 -6.43
CA LEU A 26 -36.14 -37.79 -5.11
C LEU A 26 -36.55 -38.82 -4.03
N VAL A 27 -37.42 -39.79 -4.37
CA VAL A 27 -37.74 -40.92 -3.47
C VAL A 27 -36.49 -41.76 -3.20
N TRP A 28 -35.74 -42.13 -4.24
CA TRP A 28 -34.50 -42.90 -4.12
C TRP A 28 -33.46 -42.18 -3.23
N TYR A 29 -33.29 -40.88 -3.41
CA TYR A 29 -32.40 -40.08 -2.54
C TYR A 29 -32.83 -40.14 -1.08
N CYS A 30 -34.11 -39.89 -0.78
CA CYS A 30 -34.59 -39.91 0.60
C CYS A 30 -34.45 -41.29 1.27
N ASP A 31 -34.59 -42.39 0.53
CA ASP A 31 -34.40 -43.74 1.07
C ASP A 31 -32.92 -44.07 1.33
N ASN A 32 -32.02 -43.60 0.45
CA ASN A 32 -30.59 -43.95 0.45
C ASN A 32 -29.68 -42.92 1.15
N THR A 33 -30.15 -41.69 1.39
CA THR A 33 -29.31 -40.64 2.01
C THR A 33 -28.99 -40.94 3.47
N ASN A 34 -27.78 -40.54 3.86
CA ASN A 34 -27.35 -40.54 5.25
C ASN A 34 -27.96 -39.39 6.09
N THR A 35 -28.62 -38.40 5.47
CA THR A 35 -29.30 -37.31 6.21
C THR A 35 -30.58 -37.82 6.90
N HIS A 36 -30.72 -37.55 8.20
CA HIS A 36 -31.75 -38.19 9.03
C HIS A 36 -33.19 -37.71 8.76
N GLY A 37 -33.36 -36.46 8.34
CA GLY A 37 -34.66 -35.85 8.05
C GLY A 37 -35.38 -36.46 6.83
N PRO A 38 -34.79 -36.39 5.62
CA PRO A 38 -35.44 -36.84 4.38
C PRO A 38 -35.97 -38.29 4.41
N LYS A 39 -35.23 -39.21 5.03
CA LYS A 39 -35.64 -40.62 5.18
C LYS A 39 -36.93 -40.80 5.97
N ARG A 40 -37.12 -40.00 7.04
CA ARG A 40 -38.34 -40.05 7.88
C ARG A 40 -39.58 -39.47 7.19
N ILE A 41 -39.40 -38.62 6.19
CA ILE A 41 -40.50 -37.99 5.42
C ILE A 41 -41.20 -39.02 4.50
N ILE A 42 -40.50 -40.07 4.04
CA ILE A 42 -41.10 -41.07 3.13
C ILE A 42 -41.70 -42.26 3.88
N CYS A 43 -41.07 -42.78 4.93
CA CYS A 43 -41.47 -44.05 5.54
C CYS A 43 -42.68 -43.98 6.50
N GLU A 44 -43.02 -42.82 7.09
CA GLU A 44 -43.99 -42.75 8.20
C GLU A 44 -45.44 -42.40 7.78
N GLY A 45 -46.42 -42.53 8.69
CA GLY A 45 -47.83 -42.21 8.40
C GLY A 45 -48.10 -40.70 8.20
N PRO A 46 -49.22 -40.30 7.57
CA PRO A 46 -49.43 -38.93 7.05
C PRO A 46 -49.25 -37.80 8.08
N LYS A 47 -49.71 -37.99 9.32
CA LYS A 47 -49.49 -37.01 10.42
C LYS A 47 -48.00 -36.88 10.79
N LYS A 48 -47.25 -37.98 10.77
CA LYS A 48 -45.81 -37.99 11.07
C LYS A 48 -44.97 -37.46 9.91
N LYS A 49 -45.37 -37.68 8.65
CA LYS A 49 -44.72 -37.05 7.47
C LYS A 49 -44.71 -35.53 7.57
N ALA A 50 -45.85 -34.93 7.91
CA ALA A 50 -45.96 -33.47 8.09
C ALA A 50 -45.06 -32.97 9.24
N MET A 51 -45.01 -33.69 10.35
CA MET A 51 -44.15 -33.38 11.49
C MET A 51 -42.65 -33.43 11.12
N TRP A 52 -42.18 -34.53 10.52
CA TRP A 52 -40.78 -34.67 10.10
C TRP A 52 -40.39 -33.70 8.99
N PHE A 53 -41.31 -33.36 8.08
CA PHE A 53 -41.10 -32.34 7.06
C PHE A 53 -40.87 -30.95 7.70
N LEU A 54 -41.72 -30.54 8.64
CA LEU A 54 -41.58 -29.26 9.34
C LEU A 54 -40.28 -29.19 10.17
N ILE A 55 -39.92 -30.27 10.88
CA ILE A 55 -38.68 -30.35 11.67
C ILE A 55 -37.45 -30.28 10.76
N THR A 56 -37.45 -31.02 9.64
CA THR A 56 -36.33 -31.01 8.68
C THR A 56 -36.20 -29.64 8.00
N LEU A 57 -37.32 -28.99 7.67
CA LEU A 57 -37.34 -27.64 7.10
C LEU A 57 -36.81 -26.60 8.10
N LEU A 58 -37.17 -26.70 9.38
CA LEU A 58 -36.67 -25.82 10.43
C LEU A 58 -35.14 -25.93 10.59
N PHE A 59 -34.60 -27.14 10.70
CA PHE A 59 -33.15 -27.32 10.82
C PHE A 59 -32.39 -26.94 9.55
N ALA A 60 -32.93 -27.23 8.37
CA ALA A 60 -32.36 -26.75 7.11
C ALA A 60 -32.33 -25.21 7.03
N ALA A 61 -33.40 -24.54 7.47
CA ALA A 61 -33.44 -23.07 7.53
C ALA A 61 -32.42 -22.50 8.53
N LEU A 62 -32.25 -23.14 9.70
CA LEU A 62 -31.23 -22.76 10.69
C LEU A 62 -29.80 -22.96 10.18
N VAL A 63 -29.52 -24.05 9.45
CA VAL A 63 -28.21 -24.25 8.80
C VAL A 63 -27.96 -23.18 7.75
N CYS A 64 -28.92 -22.91 6.86
CA CYS A 64 -28.77 -21.86 5.84
C CYS A 64 -28.57 -20.47 6.46
N TRP A 65 -29.26 -20.16 7.56
CA TRP A 65 -29.05 -18.93 8.34
C TRP A 65 -27.62 -18.88 8.90
N GLN A 66 -27.15 -19.93 9.57
CA GLN A 66 -25.82 -19.97 10.17
C GLN A 66 -24.71 -19.93 9.11
N TRP A 67 -24.89 -20.62 7.97
CA TRP A 67 -24.01 -20.48 6.81
C TRP A 67 -23.95 -19.03 6.33
N GLY A 68 -25.09 -18.33 6.28
CA GLY A 68 -25.15 -16.89 6.01
C GLY A 68 -24.30 -16.06 6.99
N ILE A 69 -24.36 -16.36 8.30
CA ILE A 69 -23.51 -15.71 9.31
C ILE A 69 -22.02 -16.01 9.06
N PHE A 70 -21.63 -17.27 8.89
CA PHE A 70 -20.22 -17.64 8.71
C PHE A 70 -19.63 -17.09 7.41
N ILE A 71 -20.40 -17.06 6.32
CA ILE A 71 -20.01 -16.42 5.06
C ILE A 71 -19.85 -14.90 5.27
N ASN A 72 -20.77 -14.25 5.98
CA ASN A 72 -20.66 -12.82 6.28
C ASN A 72 -19.46 -12.49 7.19
N THR A 73 -19.13 -13.37 8.14
CA THR A 73 -17.98 -13.25 9.07
C THR A 73 -16.63 -13.59 8.40
N TYR A 74 -16.67 -14.35 7.30
CA TYR A 74 -15.52 -14.51 6.42
C TYR A 74 -15.33 -13.28 5.50
N LEU A 75 -16.44 -12.74 4.98
CA LEU A 75 -16.47 -11.54 4.13
C LEU A 75 -16.33 -10.21 4.90
N SER A 76 -16.28 -10.22 6.24
CA SER A 76 -15.93 -9.05 7.05
C SER A 76 -14.41 -8.79 7.07
N TRP A 77 -13.60 -9.74 6.61
CA TRP A 77 -12.12 -9.65 6.55
C TRP A 77 -11.46 -9.29 7.89
N GLU A 78 -11.99 -9.82 8.99
CA GLU A 78 -11.44 -9.62 10.33
C GLU A 78 -9.97 -10.06 10.43
N VAL A 79 -9.14 -9.16 10.97
CA VAL A 79 -7.72 -9.37 11.23
C VAL A 79 -7.46 -9.57 12.72
N SER A 80 -6.50 -10.43 13.03
CA SER A 80 -5.93 -10.59 14.38
C SER A 80 -4.56 -9.92 14.42
N VAL A 81 -4.41 -8.94 15.31
CA VAL A 81 -3.16 -8.21 15.51
C VAL A 81 -2.26 -8.98 16.49
N SER A 82 -1.05 -9.31 16.07
CA SER A 82 -0.02 -9.87 16.93
C SER A 82 1.09 -8.85 17.19
N LEU A 83 1.48 -8.72 18.46
CA LEU A 83 2.55 -7.83 18.90
C LEU A 83 3.77 -8.67 19.28
N SER A 84 4.86 -8.50 18.56
CA SER A 84 6.15 -9.10 18.90
C SER A 84 7.17 -8.01 19.22
N ILE A 85 7.90 -8.21 20.32
CA ILE A 85 9.05 -7.40 20.71
C ILE A 85 10.25 -8.32 20.64
N GLY A 86 11.21 -8.00 19.77
CA GLY A 86 12.40 -8.83 19.56
C GLY A 86 13.68 -8.04 19.80
N PHE A 87 14.77 -8.79 20.04
CA PHE A 87 16.13 -8.27 20.06
C PHE A 87 16.90 -8.92 18.92
N LYS A 88 17.27 -8.13 17.91
CA LYS A 88 18.02 -8.60 16.74
C LYS A 88 18.90 -7.47 16.22
N ALA A 89 20.05 -7.80 15.66
CA ALA A 89 20.81 -6.85 14.85
C ALA A 89 19.94 -6.35 13.69
N MET A 90 19.87 -5.03 13.52
CA MET A 90 19.08 -4.36 12.49
C MET A 90 20.00 -3.56 11.58
N ASP A 91 19.57 -3.38 10.33
CA ASP A 91 20.23 -2.47 9.40
C ASP A 91 20.08 -1.04 9.92
N PHE A 92 21.20 -0.32 10.05
CA PHE A 92 21.19 1.05 10.53
C PHE A 92 20.46 1.95 9.52
N PRO A 93 19.54 2.84 9.92
CA PRO A 93 18.72 3.62 8.99
C PRO A 93 19.57 4.43 8.01
N ALA A 94 19.01 4.71 6.84
CA ALA A 94 19.62 5.65 5.92
C ALA A 94 19.54 7.06 6.52
N VAL A 95 20.69 7.75 6.60
CA VAL A 95 20.79 9.09 7.20
C VAL A 95 21.00 10.11 6.09
N THR A 96 19.96 10.87 5.76
CA THR A 96 20.07 11.99 4.81
C THR A 96 20.38 13.29 5.55
N ILE A 97 21.38 14.02 5.07
CA ILE A 97 21.86 15.30 5.60
C ILE A 97 21.82 16.34 4.49
N CYS A 98 21.19 17.50 4.74
CA CYS A 98 21.18 18.63 3.81
C CYS A 98 21.51 19.92 4.56
N ASN A 99 22.16 20.87 3.88
CA ASN A 99 22.29 22.20 4.44
C ASN A 99 20.94 22.95 4.43
N ALA A 100 20.69 23.86 5.37
CA ALA A 100 19.49 24.70 5.36
C ALA A 100 19.53 25.73 4.22
N SER A 101 20.72 26.20 3.82
CA SER A 101 20.90 27.01 2.61
C SER A 101 21.25 26.11 1.41
N PRO A 102 20.53 26.20 0.26
CA PRO A 102 20.76 25.29 -0.86
C PRO A 102 22.08 25.54 -1.60
N PHE A 103 22.52 26.80 -1.65
CA PHE A 103 23.66 27.23 -2.45
C PHE A 103 24.60 28.13 -1.65
N LYS A 104 25.85 28.19 -2.10
CA LYS A 104 26.82 29.18 -1.62
C LYS A 104 26.53 30.52 -2.24
N TYR A 105 26.24 31.53 -1.42
CA TYR A 105 25.90 32.86 -1.88
C TYR A 105 27.02 33.46 -2.74
N SER A 106 28.29 33.25 -2.36
CA SER A 106 29.49 33.59 -3.13
C SER A 106 29.51 33.05 -4.57
N LYS A 107 28.77 31.96 -4.84
CA LYS A 107 28.60 31.38 -6.18
C LYS A 107 27.34 31.87 -6.89
N VAL A 108 26.18 31.88 -6.21
CA VAL A 108 24.90 32.25 -6.86
C VAL A 108 24.62 33.76 -6.93
N LYS A 109 25.39 34.60 -6.25
CA LYS A 109 25.19 36.06 -6.21
C LYS A 109 25.07 36.71 -7.59
N HIS A 110 25.74 36.17 -8.62
CA HIS A 110 25.64 36.70 -9.98
C HIS A 110 24.30 36.42 -10.67
N LEU A 111 23.60 35.34 -10.29
CA LEU A 111 22.26 34.99 -10.77
C LEU A 111 21.17 35.75 -10.01
N LEU A 112 21.37 35.96 -8.71
CA LEU A 112 20.39 36.60 -7.82
C LEU A 112 20.56 38.12 -7.71
N LYS A 113 21.58 38.72 -8.33
CA LYS A 113 21.94 40.13 -8.17
C LYS A 113 20.75 41.08 -8.32
N ASP A 114 20.02 40.99 -9.44
CA ASP A 114 18.89 41.87 -9.73
C ASP A 114 17.72 41.66 -8.75
N LEU A 115 17.54 40.43 -8.23
CA LEU A 115 16.54 40.09 -7.23
C LEU A 115 16.92 40.61 -5.84
N ASP A 116 18.20 40.52 -5.47
CA ASP A 116 18.73 41.04 -4.21
C ASP A 116 18.67 42.58 -4.17
N GLU A 117 19.06 43.27 -5.25
CA GLU A 117 18.94 44.73 -5.36
C GLU A 117 17.47 45.20 -5.31
N LEU A 118 16.55 44.43 -5.90
CA LEU A 118 15.11 44.67 -5.78
C LEU A 118 14.58 44.41 -4.36
N MET A 119 15.06 43.37 -3.70
CA MET A 119 14.73 43.05 -2.30
C MET A 119 15.19 44.16 -1.33
N GLU A 120 16.40 44.68 -1.49
CA GLU A 120 16.87 45.84 -0.70
C GLU A 120 15.92 47.03 -0.82
N ALA A 121 15.50 47.37 -2.05
CA ALA A 121 14.56 48.46 -2.30
C ALA A 121 13.16 48.21 -1.69
N VAL A 122 12.67 46.97 -1.71
CA VAL A 122 11.41 46.58 -1.04
C VAL A 122 11.51 46.75 0.47
N LEU A 123 12.62 46.31 1.07
CA LEU A 123 12.86 46.44 2.51
C LEU A 123 13.03 47.89 2.94
N GLU A 124 13.76 48.71 2.18
CA GLU A 124 13.88 50.15 2.41
C GLU A 124 12.49 50.80 2.41
N ARG A 125 11.66 50.48 1.40
CA ARG A 125 10.28 50.99 1.30
C ARG A 125 9.41 50.58 2.47
N ILE A 126 9.57 49.36 2.99
CA ILE A 126 8.82 48.80 4.14
C ILE A 126 9.26 49.40 5.48
N LEU A 127 10.56 49.57 5.69
CA LEU A 127 11.13 49.95 6.99
C LEU A 127 11.27 51.47 7.17
N ALA A 128 11.56 52.21 6.10
CA ALA A 128 11.89 53.64 6.15
C ALA A 128 11.16 54.42 5.02
N PRO A 129 9.84 54.69 5.15
CA PRO A 129 9.08 55.43 4.15
C PRO A 129 9.33 56.95 4.14
N GLU A 130 10.42 57.42 4.76
CA GLU A 130 10.82 58.84 4.72
C GLU A 130 11.38 59.20 3.33
N PRO A 131 11.03 60.37 2.75
CA PRO A 131 11.53 60.78 1.46
C PRO A 131 12.99 61.25 1.57
N SER A 132 13.94 60.32 1.45
CA SER A 132 15.34 60.68 1.30
C SER A 132 15.51 61.52 0.03
N HIS A 133 15.83 62.81 0.18
CA HIS A 133 16.20 63.72 -0.92
C HIS A 133 17.59 63.37 -1.52
N ALA A 134 17.91 62.08 -1.62
CA ALA A 134 19.08 61.58 -2.29
C ALA A 134 18.72 61.32 -3.77
N ASN A 135 19.42 62.02 -4.68
CA ASN A 135 19.31 61.80 -6.13
C ASN A 135 19.91 60.43 -6.52
N ALA A 136 19.20 59.35 -6.18
CA ALA A 136 19.60 57.97 -6.43
C ALA A 136 18.39 57.12 -6.80
N THR A 137 17.71 57.47 -7.89
CA THR A 137 16.97 56.48 -8.69
C THR A 137 17.97 55.47 -9.25
N ARG A 138 18.39 54.50 -8.41
CA ARG A 138 18.97 53.25 -8.90
C ARG A 138 18.00 52.71 -9.95
N ALA A 139 18.49 52.44 -11.16
CA ALA A 139 17.65 51.94 -12.24
C ALA A 139 17.27 50.48 -11.95
N LEU A 140 16.25 50.29 -11.13
CA LEU A 140 15.75 49.00 -10.69
C LEU A 140 15.18 48.22 -11.89
N ASN A 141 15.57 46.96 -12.02
CA ASN A 141 15.04 46.07 -13.04
C ASN A 141 13.65 45.55 -12.64
N LEU A 142 12.62 46.36 -12.88
CA LEU A 142 11.23 46.06 -12.54
C LEU A 142 10.59 44.92 -13.35
N THR A 143 11.31 44.26 -14.26
CA THR A 143 10.78 43.09 -14.99
C THR A 143 10.35 41.98 -14.03
N ILE A 144 11.20 41.64 -13.06
CA ILE A 144 10.91 40.66 -12.00
C ILE A 144 9.70 41.09 -11.15
N TRP A 145 9.64 42.38 -10.78
CA TRP A 145 8.53 42.93 -9.99
C TRP A 145 7.18 42.79 -10.71
N ASN A 146 7.14 43.13 -12.01
CA ASN A 146 5.91 43.18 -12.79
C ASN A 146 5.21 41.83 -12.94
N HIS A 147 5.94 40.70 -12.85
CA HIS A 147 5.35 39.37 -12.92
C HIS A 147 4.45 39.05 -11.72
N THR A 148 4.90 39.34 -10.50
CA THR A 148 4.12 39.12 -9.27
C THR A 148 4.46 40.21 -8.24
N PRO A 149 3.86 41.41 -8.33
CA PRO A 149 4.17 42.50 -7.42
C PRO A 149 3.56 42.25 -6.03
N LEU A 150 4.26 42.72 -4.99
CA LEU A 150 3.67 42.84 -3.66
C LEU A 150 2.80 44.11 -3.61
N VAL A 151 1.60 43.95 -3.07
CA VAL A 151 0.62 45.02 -2.90
C VAL A 151 0.21 45.13 -1.43
N LEU A 152 -0.12 46.35 -1.02
CA LEU A 152 -0.78 46.64 0.24
C LEU A 152 -2.28 46.80 -0.02
N ILE A 153 -3.09 46.01 0.67
CA ILE A 153 -4.56 46.10 0.65
C ILE A 153 -4.99 46.83 1.93
N ASP A 154 -5.61 47.99 1.77
CA ASP A 154 -6.19 48.80 2.84
C ASP A 154 -7.70 48.59 2.88
N GLU A 155 -8.18 47.82 3.86
CA GLU A 155 -9.60 47.54 4.11
C GLU A 155 -10.17 48.39 5.26
N ARG A 156 -9.47 49.43 5.73
CA ARG A 156 -9.94 50.30 6.83
C ARG A 156 -11.27 50.97 6.54
N ASN A 157 -11.62 51.13 5.25
CA ASN A 157 -12.96 51.47 4.80
C ASN A 157 -13.60 50.25 4.10
N PRO A 158 -14.52 49.51 4.75
CA PRO A 158 -15.18 48.34 4.16
C PRO A 158 -15.97 48.63 2.88
N HIS A 159 -16.34 49.90 2.63
CA HIS A 159 -17.09 50.31 1.44
C HIS A 159 -16.20 50.72 0.27
N HIS A 160 -14.89 50.90 0.50
CA HIS A 160 -13.93 51.28 -0.53
C HIS A 160 -12.52 50.77 -0.17
N PRO A 161 -12.25 49.46 -0.31
CA PRO A 161 -10.92 48.92 -0.14
C PRO A 161 -9.98 49.47 -1.22
N VAL A 162 -8.74 49.80 -0.84
CA VAL A 162 -7.73 50.36 -1.75
C VAL A 162 -6.57 49.39 -1.88
N VAL A 163 -6.16 49.09 -3.11
CA VAL A 163 -4.96 48.29 -3.40
C VAL A 163 -3.86 49.21 -3.89
N LEU A 164 -2.73 49.23 -3.17
CA LEU A 164 -1.56 50.06 -3.45
C LEU A 164 -0.37 49.15 -3.80
N ASP A 165 0.24 49.35 -4.95
CA ASP A 165 1.50 48.69 -5.32
C ASP A 165 2.68 49.44 -4.67
N LEU A 166 3.66 48.72 -4.11
CA LEU A 166 4.78 49.35 -3.38
C LEU A 166 5.64 50.26 -4.27
N PHE A 167 5.70 49.99 -5.59
CA PHE A 167 6.45 50.77 -6.57
C PHE A 167 5.56 51.49 -7.60
N ALA A 168 4.27 51.72 -7.30
CA ALA A 168 3.46 52.58 -8.18
C ALA A 168 3.87 54.06 -8.08
N ASP A 169 4.25 54.65 -9.21
CA ASP A 169 4.43 56.09 -9.42
C ASP A 169 3.09 56.84 -9.34
N ASN A 170 2.55 57.02 -8.14
CA ASN A 170 1.43 57.93 -7.90
C ASN A 170 1.85 59.04 -6.93
N HIS A 171 1.94 60.26 -7.47
CA HIS A 171 2.41 61.50 -6.83
C HIS A 171 1.60 62.02 -5.62
N ASN A 172 0.74 61.21 -5.00
CA ASN A 172 0.02 61.60 -3.79
C ASN A 172 0.67 61.01 -2.54
N ASP A 173 1.02 61.90 -1.62
CA ASP A 173 1.99 61.76 -0.51
C ASP A 173 1.50 60.91 0.69
N SER A 174 0.73 59.84 0.41
CA SER A 174 0.07 59.00 1.41
C SER A 174 0.51 57.53 1.39
N ALA A 175 1.62 57.21 0.70
CA ALA A 175 2.27 55.90 0.73
C ALA A 175 3.05 55.63 2.04
N ARG A 176 2.38 55.87 3.18
CA ARG A 176 2.77 55.31 4.48
C ARG A 176 2.26 53.87 4.54
N ILE A 177 3.18 52.93 4.70
CA ILE A 177 2.79 51.53 4.87
C ILE A 177 1.96 51.41 6.16
N CYS A 178 0.77 50.85 5.98
CA CYS A 178 -0.28 50.91 6.96
C CYS A 178 -0.10 49.80 7.99
N ASN A 179 0.47 50.13 9.15
CA ASN A 179 0.65 49.21 10.27
C ASN A 179 -0.60 49.09 11.16
N ALA A 180 -1.79 49.45 10.65
CA ALA A 180 -3.03 49.47 11.40
C ALA A 180 -3.85 48.18 11.19
N PRO A 181 -4.63 47.72 12.18
CA PRO A 181 -5.56 46.61 11.99
C PRO A 181 -6.60 46.99 10.92
N GLY A 182 -6.63 46.21 9.83
CA GLY A 182 -7.40 46.52 8.61
C GLY A 182 -6.52 46.65 7.36
N CYS A 183 -5.20 46.68 7.49
CA CYS A 183 -4.27 46.66 6.37
C CYS A 183 -3.56 45.30 6.27
N LYS A 184 -3.42 44.78 5.05
CA LYS A 184 -2.85 43.45 4.75
C LYS A 184 -1.84 43.58 3.60
N MET A 185 -0.76 42.81 3.63
CA MET A 185 0.13 42.67 2.47
C MET A 185 -0.29 41.45 1.67
N ALA A 186 -0.24 41.53 0.34
CA ALA A 186 -0.60 40.41 -0.53
C ALA A 186 0.31 40.34 -1.75
N MET A 187 0.48 39.15 -2.32
CA MET A 187 1.04 38.98 -3.67
C MET A 187 -0.10 39.01 -4.69
N ARG A 188 0.02 39.85 -5.72
CA ARG A 188 -0.93 39.88 -6.84
C ARG A 188 -0.48 38.89 -7.91
N LEU A 189 -1.23 37.81 -8.10
CA LEU A 189 -0.97 36.77 -9.10
C LEU A 189 -2.01 36.89 -10.22
N CYS A 190 -1.59 37.33 -11.41
CA CYS A 190 -2.47 37.53 -12.56
C CYS A 190 -2.29 36.43 -13.61
N SER A 191 -3.28 36.25 -14.49
CA SER A 191 -3.11 35.54 -15.76
C SER A 191 -2.59 36.48 -16.87
N LEU A 192 -2.10 35.92 -17.97
CA LEU A 192 -1.48 36.51 -19.17
C LEU A 192 -2.09 37.84 -19.65
N ASN A 193 -3.40 38.01 -19.50
CA ASN A 193 -4.12 39.20 -19.95
C ASN A 193 -4.25 40.30 -18.88
N GLY A 194 -3.81 40.07 -17.64
CA GLY A 194 -3.95 40.98 -16.50
C GLY A 194 -5.39 41.21 -16.01
N THR A 195 -6.39 40.60 -16.67
CA THR A 195 -7.82 40.83 -16.42
C THR A 195 -8.35 40.12 -15.18
N GLU A 196 -7.74 38.99 -14.83
CA GLU A 196 -8.07 38.22 -13.63
C GLU A 196 -6.82 38.05 -12.80
N CYS A 197 -6.87 38.55 -11.56
CA CYS A 197 -5.81 38.42 -10.58
C CYS A 197 -6.37 37.93 -9.26
N ILE A 198 -5.67 37.00 -8.62
CA ILE A 198 -5.91 36.57 -7.25
C ILE A 198 -4.93 37.27 -6.31
N PHE A 199 -5.32 37.46 -5.06
CA PHE A 199 -4.49 38.06 -4.02
C PHE A 199 -4.16 37.02 -2.95
N GLN A 200 -2.90 36.59 -2.90
CA GLN A 200 -2.41 35.73 -1.85
C GLN A 200 -2.11 36.60 -0.63
N ASN A 201 -3.01 36.59 0.35
CA ASN A 201 -2.97 37.48 1.51
C ASN A 201 -2.03 36.96 2.62
N PHE A 202 -1.28 37.87 3.22
CA PHE A 202 -0.38 37.61 4.35
C PHE A 202 -0.72 38.50 5.54
N THR A 203 -0.54 37.95 6.75
CA THR A 203 -0.74 38.67 8.02
C THR A 203 0.50 39.45 8.47
N SER A 204 1.69 39.08 8.00
CA SER A 204 2.96 39.76 8.27
C SER A 204 3.71 40.09 6.99
N ALA A 205 4.29 41.28 6.93
CA ALA A 205 5.22 41.68 5.87
C ALA A 205 6.45 40.76 5.81
N THR A 206 6.95 40.26 6.95
CA THR A 206 8.10 39.33 6.96
C THR A 206 7.80 38.04 6.22
N GLN A 207 6.58 37.50 6.36
CA GLN A 207 6.16 36.29 5.65
C GLN A 207 5.96 36.58 4.16
N ALA A 208 5.26 37.67 3.83
CA ALA A 208 5.01 38.07 2.44
C ALA A 208 6.30 38.24 1.63
N VAL A 209 7.29 38.94 2.19
CA VAL A 209 8.59 39.19 1.57
C VAL A 209 9.41 37.91 1.41
N THR A 210 9.36 37.00 2.38
CA THR A 210 10.06 35.70 2.31
C THR A 210 9.45 34.79 1.23
N GLU A 211 8.13 34.60 1.23
CA GLU A 211 7.44 33.75 0.24
C GLU A 211 7.56 34.33 -1.19
N TRP A 212 7.54 35.66 -1.32
CA TRP A 212 7.80 36.34 -2.60
C TRP A 212 9.22 36.06 -3.12
N TYR A 213 10.25 36.15 -2.28
CA TYR A 213 11.62 35.85 -2.68
C TYR A 213 11.79 34.37 -3.06
N ILE A 214 11.18 33.45 -2.30
CA ILE A 214 11.16 32.01 -2.63
C ILE A 214 10.56 31.79 -4.01
N LEU A 215 9.45 32.46 -4.35
CA LEU A 215 8.81 32.33 -5.66
C LEU A 215 9.68 32.87 -6.80
N GLN A 216 10.32 34.03 -6.64
CA GLN A 216 11.24 34.57 -7.66
C GLN A 216 12.48 33.68 -7.83
N ALA A 217 13.14 33.32 -6.74
CA ALA A 217 14.33 32.48 -6.76
C ALA A 217 14.04 31.11 -7.39
N THR A 218 12.87 30.53 -7.13
CA THR A 218 12.40 29.29 -7.76
C THR A 218 12.32 29.44 -9.29
N SER A 219 11.77 30.55 -9.79
CA SER A 219 11.67 30.84 -11.23
C SER A 219 13.05 31.01 -11.89
N ILE A 220 14.00 31.65 -11.20
CA ILE A 220 15.39 31.81 -11.66
C ILE A 220 16.10 30.45 -11.71
N PHE A 221 16.06 29.67 -10.62
CA PHE A 221 16.73 28.37 -10.57
C PHE A 221 16.13 27.33 -11.53
N ALA A 222 14.84 27.43 -11.85
CA ALA A 222 14.18 26.58 -12.85
C ALA A 222 14.78 26.68 -14.26
N GLN A 223 15.47 27.77 -14.59
CA GLN A 223 16.14 27.98 -15.88
C GLN A 223 17.59 27.48 -15.91
N VAL A 224 18.22 27.25 -14.75
CA VAL A 224 19.63 26.86 -14.66
C VAL A 224 19.75 25.33 -14.74
N PRO A 225 20.65 24.78 -15.57
CA PRO A 225 20.86 23.34 -15.64
C PRO A 225 21.24 22.75 -14.28
N THR A 226 20.62 21.62 -13.89
CA THR A 226 20.86 20.98 -12.59
C THR A 226 22.34 20.66 -12.33
N GLN A 227 23.10 20.31 -13.37
CA GLN A 227 24.54 20.03 -13.27
C GLN A 227 25.38 21.24 -12.86
N GLU A 228 24.91 22.46 -13.17
CA GLU A 228 25.53 23.72 -12.78
C GLU A 228 25.10 24.12 -11.36
N LEU A 229 23.81 23.98 -11.02
CA LEU A 229 23.30 24.18 -9.67
C LEU A 229 24.02 23.30 -8.63
N VAL A 230 24.29 22.03 -8.95
CA VAL A 230 25.06 21.11 -8.10
C VAL A 230 26.48 21.63 -7.80
N GLN A 231 27.13 22.31 -8.74
CA GLN A 231 28.47 22.90 -8.56
C GLN A 231 28.44 24.18 -7.70
N MET A 232 27.30 24.89 -7.67
CA MET A 232 27.07 26.06 -6.82
C MET A 232 26.62 25.68 -5.39
N GLY A 233 26.25 24.42 -5.17
CA GLY A 233 25.87 23.87 -3.88
C GLY A 233 27.04 23.64 -2.90
N TYR A 234 26.70 23.11 -1.72
CA TYR A 234 27.69 22.73 -0.71
C TYR A 234 28.31 21.37 -1.05
N PRO A 235 29.66 21.25 -1.17
CA PRO A 235 30.33 19.98 -1.43
C PRO A 235 30.48 19.15 -0.15
N ALA A 236 30.42 17.82 -0.28
CA ALA A 236 30.51 16.86 0.83
C ALA A 236 31.76 17.10 1.70
N GLU A 237 32.88 17.37 1.04
CA GLU A 237 34.22 17.60 1.64
C GLU A 237 34.28 18.80 2.58
N ARG A 238 33.35 19.77 2.46
CA ARG A 238 33.24 20.88 3.40
C ARG A 238 32.09 20.72 4.39
N LEU A 239 31.00 20.05 4.00
CA LEU A 239 29.87 19.84 4.91
C LEU A 239 30.19 18.81 5.99
N ILE A 240 30.93 17.75 5.67
CA ILE A 240 31.20 16.61 6.55
C ILE A 240 32.70 16.60 6.88
N LEU A 241 33.08 17.12 8.05
CA LEU A 241 34.47 17.16 8.49
C LEU A 241 34.94 15.81 9.05
N SER A 242 34.12 15.18 9.90
CA SER A 242 34.44 13.88 10.52
C SER A 242 33.24 12.94 10.48
N CYS A 243 33.51 11.66 10.24
CA CYS A 243 32.52 10.58 10.26
C CYS A 243 33.11 9.33 10.92
N LEU A 244 32.38 8.77 11.90
CA LEU A 244 32.73 7.52 12.56
C LEU A 244 31.45 6.69 12.75
N PHE A 245 31.44 5.44 12.28
CA PHE A 245 30.33 4.51 12.48
C PHE A 245 30.78 3.38 13.41
N GLY A 246 30.34 3.45 14.67
CA GLY A 246 30.84 2.61 15.74
C GLY A 246 32.36 2.79 15.94
N ALA A 247 33.14 1.80 15.51
CA ALA A 247 34.60 1.82 15.51
C ALA A 247 35.23 2.01 14.12
N GLU A 248 34.42 1.97 13.04
CA GLU A 248 34.92 2.08 11.67
C GLU A 248 34.91 3.55 11.20
N PRO A 249 36.06 4.12 10.78
CA PRO A 249 36.11 5.47 10.25
C PRO A 249 35.43 5.52 8.88
N CYS A 250 34.55 6.50 8.70
CA CYS A 250 33.90 6.77 7.41
C CYS A 250 34.36 8.13 6.86
N SER A 251 34.17 8.33 5.56
CA SER A 251 34.53 9.56 4.86
C SER A 251 33.32 10.10 4.11
N TYR A 252 33.36 11.36 3.69
CA TYR A 252 32.40 11.96 2.76
C TYR A 252 32.12 11.10 1.50
N ARG A 253 33.05 10.22 1.09
CA ARG A 253 32.91 9.27 -0.04
C ARG A 253 31.92 8.14 0.21
N ASN A 254 31.63 7.79 1.46
CA ASN A 254 30.62 6.79 1.83
C ASN A 254 29.19 7.35 1.77
N PHE A 255 29.03 8.64 1.49
CA PHE A 255 27.73 9.28 1.35
C PHE A 255 27.34 9.37 -0.12
N THR A 256 26.13 8.95 -0.44
CA THR A 256 25.57 9.16 -1.78
C THR A 256 25.08 10.60 -1.90
N SER A 257 25.54 11.33 -2.91
CA SER A 257 25.07 12.69 -3.19
C SER A 257 23.75 12.65 -3.96
N ILE A 258 22.76 13.44 -3.52
CA ILE A 258 21.56 13.75 -4.29
C ILE A 258 21.37 15.27 -4.37
N PHE A 259 20.71 15.75 -5.42
CA PHE A 259 20.31 17.15 -5.52
C PHE A 259 18.84 17.29 -5.14
N TYR A 260 18.56 18.02 -4.05
CA TYR A 260 17.21 18.34 -3.60
C TYR A 260 16.91 19.82 -3.90
N PRO A 261 15.97 20.15 -4.82
CA PRO A 261 15.79 21.51 -5.34
C PRO A 261 15.67 22.64 -4.30
N HIS A 262 15.12 22.35 -3.11
CA HIS A 262 14.95 23.32 -2.01
C HIS A 262 16.18 23.48 -1.09
N TYR A 263 16.99 22.43 -0.94
CA TYR A 263 18.09 22.33 0.04
C TYR A 263 19.46 22.07 -0.61
N GLY A 264 19.53 22.10 -1.94
CA GLY A 264 20.75 21.91 -2.72
C GLY A 264 21.28 20.49 -2.63
N ASN A 265 22.59 20.36 -2.44
CA ASN A 265 23.24 19.06 -2.33
C ASN A 265 22.97 18.44 -0.95
N CYS A 266 22.38 17.24 -0.95
CA CYS A 266 22.20 16.41 0.22
C CYS A 266 23.04 15.14 0.13
N TYR A 267 23.38 14.57 1.28
CA TYR A 267 24.30 13.45 1.41
C TYR A 267 23.68 12.35 2.27
N ILE A 268 23.62 11.14 1.72
CA ILE A 268 22.93 9.99 2.33
C ILE A 268 23.94 8.94 2.77
N PHE A 269 24.05 8.71 4.08
CA PHE A 269 24.77 7.57 4.64
C PHE A 269 23.90 6.31 4.58
N ASN A 270 24.52 5.16 4.31
CA ASN A 270 23.90 3.83 4.36
C ASN A 270 22.63 3.62 3.52
N TRP A 271 22.54 4.23 2.32
CA TRP A 271 21.31 4.19 1.52
C TRP A 271 20.93 2.81 0.95
N GLY A 272 21.87 1.86 0.88
CA GLY A 272 21.63 0.48 0.40
C GLY A 272 21.43 0.33 -1.12
N MET A 273 21.75 1.37 -1.90
CA MET A 273 21.66 1.37 -3.38
C MET A 273 22.89 0.76 -4.06
N THR A 274 24.09 1.16 -3.64
CA THR A 274 25.38 0.70 -4.18
C THR A 274 25.96 -0.45 -3.35
N GLU A 275 26.10 -0.21 -2.05
CA GLU A 275 26.64 -1.15 -1.07
C GLU A 275 25.51 -1.80 -0.26
N LYS A 276 25.83 -2.87 0.48
CA LYS A 276 24.88 -3.48 1.42
C LYS A 276 24.68 -2.56 2.61
N ALA A 277 23.48 -2.59 3.20
CA ALA A 277 23.21 -1.86 4.42
C ALA A 277 24.16 -2.32 5.55
N LEU A 278 24.74 -1.38 6.27
CA LEU A 278 25.54 -1.61 7.46
C LEU A 278 24.63 -1.94 8.64
N PRO A 279 24.77 -3.11 9.29
CA PRO A 279 24.00 -3.45 10.48
C PRO A 279 24.60 -2.82 11.74
N SER A 280 23.76 -2.57 12.75
CA SER A 280 24.19 -2.28 14.12
C SER A 280 23.61 -3.30 15.10
N ALA A 281 24.46 -3.78 16.00
CA ALA A 281 24.19 -4.91 16.89
C ALA A 281 24.48 -4.63 18.37
N ASN A 282 25.01 -3.44 18.71
CA ASN A 282 25.18 -2.93 20.09
C ASN A 282 24.44 -1.57 20.22
N PRO A 283 23.71 -1.29 21.31
CA PRO A 283 22.96 -0.04 21.46
C PRO A 283 23.84 1.03 22.13
N GLY A 284 23.43 2.29 22.06
CA GLY A 284 24.13 3.42 22.68
C GLY A 284 25.08 4.17 21.75
N THR A 285 25.48 5.36 22.20
CA THR A 285 26.23 6.37 21.42
C THR A 285 27.54 5.85 20.84
N GLU A 286 28.21 4.91 21.51
CA GLU A 286 29.50 4.39 21.09
C GLU A 286 29.45 3.61 19.77
N PHE A 287 28.34 2.94 19.49
CA PHE A 287 28.14 2.04 18.35
C PHE A 287 27.29 2.63 17.21
N GLY A 288 26.87 3.90 17.36
CA GLY A 288 26.12 4.64 16.35
C GLY A 288 26.99 5.39 15.34
N LEU A 289 26.33 6.18 14.50
CA LEU A 289 26.98 7.15 13.60
C LEU A 289 27.27 8.44 14.36
N LYS A 290 28.54 8.87 14.38
CA LYS A 290 28.99 10.14 14.95
C LYS A 290 29.53 11.02 13.83
N LEU A 291 29.02 12.24 13.73
CA LEU A 291 29.39 13.21 12.68
C LEU A 291 29.79 14.54 13.29
N ILE A 292 30.77 15.19 12.65
CA ILE A 292 31.05 16.61 12.85
C ILE A 292 30.86 17.29 11.49
N LEU A 293 29.93 18.23 11.44
CA LEU A 293 29.54 18.95 10.23
C LEU A 293 29.92 20.41 10.32
N ASP A 294 30.26 21.02 9.19
CA ASP A 294 30.57 22.44 9.08
C ASP A 294 29.56 23.16 8.17
N ILE A 295 28.91 24.14 8.77
CA ILE A 295 27.79 24.91 8.25
C ILE A 295 28.27 26.36 8.09
N GLY A 296 28.85 26.68 6.94
CA GLY A 296 29.37 28.02 6.64
C GLY A 296 28.25 29.07 6.54
N GLN A 297 27.75 29.54 7.68
CA GLN A 297 26.64 30.50 7.82
C GLN A 297 26.93 31.82 7.11
N GLU A 298 28.21 32.20 7.01
CA GLU A 298 28.68 33.39 6.31
C GLU A 298 28.48 33.36 4.79
N ASP A 299 28.27 32.17 4.19
CA ASP A 299 28.04 31.99 2.75
C ASP A 299 26.57 31.62 2.43
N TYR A 300 25.65 31.85 3.37
CA TYR A 300 24.21 31.62 3.20
C TYR A 300 23.54 32.68 2.30
N VAL A 301 22.55 32.24 1.51
CA VAL A 301 21.68 33.15 0.75
C VAL A 301 20.73 33.88 1.73
N PRO A 302 20.86 35.21 1.93
CA PRO A 302 20.31 35.90 3.10
C PRO A 302 18.77 35.95 3.14
N PHE A 303 18.12 36.06 1.98
CA PHE A 303 16.67 36.16 1.87
C PHE A 303 15.96 34.81 1.64
N LEU A 304 16.72 33.72 1.47
CA LEU A 304 16.20 32.37 1.21
C LEU A 304 16.31 31.44 2.41
N ALA A 305 17.40 31.55 3.19
CA ALA A 305 17.73 30.62 4.28
C ALA A 305 17.84 31.37 5.62
N SER A 306 16.69 31.65 6.25
CA SER A 306 16.62 32.32 7.55
C SER A 306 17.01 31.42 8.74
N THR A 307 16.95 30.10 8.57
CA THR A 307 17.30 29.12 9.62
C THR A 307 18.75 28.66 9.49
N ALA A 308 19.56 28.97 10.50
CA ALA A 308 20.96 28.59 10.56
C ALA A 308 21.15 27.23 11.26
N GLY A 309 21.44 26.19 10.48
CA GLY A 309 21.58 24.82 10.95
C GLY A 309 21.56 23.82 9.79
N VAL A 310 21.45 22.53 10.12
CA VAL A 310 21.43 21.42 9.15
C VAL A 310 20.09 20.70 9.21
N ARG A 311 19.58 20.26 8.05
CA ARG A 311 18.41 19.38 7.96
C ARG A 311 18.89 17.94 8.00
N LEU A 312 18.26 17.10 8.81
CA LEU A 312 18.56 15.67 8.87
C LEU A 312 17.25 14.87 8.79
N LEU A 313 17.33 13.69 8.19
CA LEU A 313 16.22 12.74 8.05
C LEU A 313 16.73 11.30 8.18
N LEU A 314 16.01 10.48 8.94
CA LEU A 314 16.20 9.03 8.99
C LEU A 314 15.10 8.35 8.18
N HIS A 315 15.47 7.44 7.28
CA HIS A 315 14.52 6.75 6.41
C HIS A 315 14.96 5.31 6.11
N GLU A 316 14.06 4.51 5.53
CA GLU A 316 14.36 3.16 5.06
C GLU A 316 15.42 3.18 3.95
N GLN A 317 16.22 2.12 3.86
CA GLN A 317 17.16 1.94 2.75
C GLN A 317 16.37 1.85 1.42
N ARG A 318 16.93 2.42 0.35
CA ARG A 318 16.30 2.51 -0.99
C ARG A 318 14.99 3.31 -1.07
N SER A 319 14.55 3.98 0.00
CA SER A 319 13.48 4.99 -0.08
C SER A 319 14.05 6.37 -0.46
N TYR A 320 13.22 7.26 -0.99
CA TYR A 320 13.61 8.64 -1.34
C TYR A 320 13.40 9.57 -0.13
N PRO A 321 14.37 10.43 0.24
CA PRO A 321 14.26 11.28 1.43
C PRO A 321 13.42 12.57 1.19
N PHE A 322 12.24 12.66 1.81
CA PHE A 322 11.36 13.84 1.72
C PHE A 322 11.70 14.90 2.78
N ILE A 323 12.88 15.52 2.66
CA ILE A 323 13.48 16.40 3.68
C ILE A 323 12.59 17.59 4.08
N ARG A 324 11.67 18.09 3.23
CA ARG A 324 10.81 19.24 3.58
C ARG A 324 9.74 18.90 4.62
N GLU A 325 9.21 17.68 4.59
CA GLU A 325 8.11 17.23 5.46
C GLU A 325 8.65 16.56 6.71
N GLU A 326 9.61 15.67 6.53
CA GLU A 326 10.08 14.73 7.55
C GLU A 326 11.40 15.17 8.21
N GLY A 327 12.18 16.00 7.52
CA GLY A 327 13.40 16.51 8.08
C GLY A 327 13.13 17.36 9.33
N ILE A 328 14.03 17.32 10.29
CA ILE A 328 14.09 18.36 11.33
C ILE A 328 15.40 19.15 11.22
N TYR A 329 15.46 20.26 11.95
CA TYR A 329 16.69 21.03 12.11
C TYR A 329 17.49 20.49 13.28
N ALA A 330 18.78 20.21 13.06
CA ALA A 330 19.76 20.17 14.13
C ALA A 330 20.43 21.56 14.21
N MET A 331 20.52 22.09 15.43
CA MET A 331 21.02 23.44 15.70
C MET A 331 22.55 23.45 15.74
N SER A 332 23.16 24.55 15.29
CA SER A 332 24.60 24.78 15.44
C SER A 332 25.03 24.73 16.90
N GLY A 333 26.08 23.97 17.20
CA GLY A 333 26.57 23.75 18.56
C GLY A 333 25.77 22.78 19.43
N THR A 334 24.81 22.00 18.89
CA THR A 334 23.98 21.04 19.67
C THR A 334 23.82 19.66 19.00
N GLU A 335 23.10 18.72 19.66
CA GLU A 335 22.91 17.28 19.31
C GLU A 335 21.40 16.94 19.15
N THR A 336 20.93 16.09 18.20
CA THR A 336 19.46 16.02 17.85
C THR A 336 18.99 14.70 17.18
N SER A 337 17.68 14.35 17.21
CA SER A 337 17.03 13.17 16.54
C SER A 337 15.55 13.43 16.08
N ILE A 338 14.84 12.55 15.30
CA ILE A 338 13.89 12.99 14.19
C ILE A 338 12.45 12.34 14.12
N GLY A 339 11.83 12.06 12.93
CA GLY A 339 10.45 11.51 12.65
C GLY A 339 10.07 11.52 11.13
N VAL A 340 9.00 10.84 10.62
CA VAL A 340 8.89 10.32 9.20
C VAL A 340 7.49 10.39 8.47
N LEU A 341 7.48 10.17 7.13
CA LEU A 341 6.42 9.97 6.07
C LEU A 341 5.88 11.24 5.32
N VAL A 342 5.50 11.32 4.00
CA VAL A 342 5.00 10.36 2.95
C VAL A 342 5.38 10.76 1.48
N ALA A 343 5.49 9.80 0.51
CA ALA A 343 5.93 10.03 -0.91
C ALA A 343 4.86 10.28 -2.03
N CYS A 344 3.83 9.42 -2.17
CA CYS A 344 2.99 9.30 -3.39
C CYS A 344 2.28 10.60 -3.81
N LEU A 345 1.84 11.38 -2.82
CA LEU A 345 1.10 12.63 -3.00
C LEU A 345 1.88 13.66 -3.85
N ARG A 346 3.22 13.64 -3.79
CA ARG A 346 4.07 14.57 -4.56
C ARG A 346 4.12 14.25 -6.04
N SER A 347 4.14 12.98 -6.41
CA SER A 347 4.06 12.57 -7.83
C SER A 347 2.68 12.89 -8.42
N CYS A 348 1.61 12.64 -7.66
CA CYS A 348 0.25 13.03 -8.07
C CYS A 348 0.11 14.54 -8.26
N PHE A 349 0.58 15.34 -7.29
CA PHE A 349 0.50 16.79 -7.37
C PHE A 349 1.32 17.36 -8.54
N GLN A 350 2.52 16.83 -8.82
CA GLN A 350 3.32 17.23 -9.98
C GLN A 350 2.62 16.89 -11.32
N ASP A 351 1.97 15.73 -11.44
CA ASP A 351 1.17 15.37 -12.62
C ASP A 351 -0.02 16.32 -12.83
N HIS A 352 -0.71 16.72 -11.75
CA HIS A 352 -1.76 17.75 -11.84
C HIS A 352 -1.23 19.12 -12.27
N ILE A 353 -0.04 19.54 -11.81
CA ILE A 353 0.60 20.79 -12.25
C ILE A 353 0.95 20.71 -13.74
N ILE A 354 1.52 19.59 -14.21
CA ILE A 354 1.85 19.41 -15.64
C ILE A 354 0.58 19.43 -16.51
N ARG A 355 -0.49 18.75 -16.10
CA ARG A 355 -1.76 18.72 -16.86
C ARG A 355 -2.48 20.06 -16.93
N ASN A 356 -2.45 20.86 -15.87
CA ASN A 356 -3.17 22.12 -15.80
C ASN A 356 -2.33 23.33 -16.24
N CYS A 357 -1.04 23.34 -15.91
CA CYS A 357 -0.13 24.46 -16.13
C CYS A 357 0.84 24.25 -17.31
N SER A 358 0.85 23.04 -17.92
CA SER A 358 1.75 22.66 -19.04
C SER A 358 3.27 22.73 -18.72
N CYS A 359 3.64 22.72 -17.45
CA CYS A 359 5.02 22.74 -16.98
C CYS A 359 5.12 22.01 -15.63
N GLY A 360 6.31 21.50 -15.27
CA GLY A 360 6.56 20.88 -13.96
C GLY A 360 7.13 21.87 -12.95
N HIS A 361 6.72 21.78 -11.68
CA HIS A 361 7.23 22.67 -10.64
C HIS A 361 8.64 22.26 -10.18
N TYR A 362 9.54 23.24 -10.00
CA TYR A 362 10.96 23.02 -9.69
C TYR A 362 11.23 22.22 -8.40
N LEU A 363 10.37 22.37 -7.39
CA LEU A 363 10.53 21.65 -6.10
C LEU A 363 10.30 20.13 -6.18
N TYR A 364 9.81 19.60 -7.31
CA TYR A 364 9.52 18.18 -7.48
C TYR A 364 10.31 17.59 -8.66
N PRO A 365 10.61 16.28 -8.66
CA PRO A 365 11.24 15.62 -9.80
C PRO A 365 10.43 15.83 -11.09
N LEU A 366 11.12 16.05 -12.21
CA LEU A 366 10.52 16.31 -13.51
C LEU A 366 10.48 15.02 -14.35
N PRO A 367 9.34 14.65 -14.95
CA PRO A 367 9.27 13.53 -15.90
C PRO A 367 10.14 13.78 -17.16
N PRO A 368 10.66 12.72 -17.80
CA PRO A 368 11.50 12.86 -18.99
C PRO A 368 10.70 13.42 -20.17
N GLY A 369 11.18 14.55 -20.73
CA GLY A 369 10.57 15.24 -21.86
C GLY A 369 9.81 16.53 -21.50
N GLU A 370 9.48 16.71 -20.22
CA GLU A 370 8.83 17.92 -19.71
C GLU A 370 9.84 19.05 -19.43
N LYS A 371 9.33 20.27 -19.18
CA LYS A 371 10.12 21.45 -18.78
C LYS A 371 9.69 21.99 -17.41
N TYR A 372 10.63 22.62 -16.71
CA TYR A 372 10.32 23.35 -15.48
C TYR A 372 9.57 24.67 -15.75
N CYS A 373 8.60 24.99 -14.89
CA CYS A 373 7.88 26.26 -14.89
C CYS A 373 8.83 27.43 -14.64
N ASN A 374 8.72 28.50 -15.45
CA ASN A 374 9.47 29.74 -15.29
C ASN A 374 8.68 30.94 -15.84
N ASN A 375 9.03 32.16 -15.45
CA ASN A 375 8.29 33.39 -15.79
C ASN A 375 8.30 33.74 -17.30
N TRP A 376 9.23 33.19 -18.08
CA TRP A 376 9.44 33.56 -19.49
C TRP A 376 8.70 32.65 -20.47
N ASP A 377 8.78 31.33 -20.25
CA ASP A 377 8.06 30.34 -21.07
C ASP A 377 6.58 30.21 -20.65
N PHE A 378 6.28 30.34 -19.35
CA PHE A 378 4.98 30.01 -18.76
C PHE A 378 4.49 31.08 -17.76
N PRO A 379 4.27 32.35 -18.15
CA PRO A 379 3.97 33.44 -17.21
C PRO A 379 2.81 33.19 -16.23
N ASP A 380 1.84 32.34 -16.58
CA ASP A 380 0.68 31.99 -15.72
C ASP A 380 0.97 30.93 -14.65
N TRP A 381 2.19 30.36 -14.63
CA TRP A 381 2.54 29.25 -13.74
C TRP A 381 2.29 29.57 -12.26
N ALA A 382 2.60 30.80 -11.83
CA ALA A 382 2.49 31.21 -10.43
C ALA A 382 1.02 31.24 -9.96
N ARG A 383 0.10 31.71 -10.81
CA ARG A 383 -1.35 31.67 -10.53
C ARG A 383 -1.85 30.22 -10.56
N CYS A 384 -1.55 29.48 -11.62
CA CYS A 384 -1.98 28.09 -11.78
C CYS A 384 -1.52 27.19 -10.62
N TYR A 385 -0.27 27.34 -10.19
CA TYR A 385 0.29 26.64 -9.03
C TYR A 385 -0.40 27.05 -7.71
N SER A 386 -0.68 28.34 -7.51
CA SER A 386 -1.39 28.85 -6.32
C SER A 386 -2.82 28.31 -6.23
N ASP A 387 -3.56 28.34 -7.35
CA ASP A 387 -4.93 27.81 -7.45
C ASP A 387 -4.95 26.29 -7.16
N LEU A 388 -3.98 25.53 -7.69
CA LEU A 388 -3.81 24.10 -7.38
C LEU A 388 -3.42 23.84 -5.91
N GLN A 389 -2.51 24.63 -5.34
CA GLN A 389 -2.05 24.47 -3.96
C GLN A 389 -3.16 24.76 -2.93
N MET A 390 -4.08 25.67 -3.26
CA MET A 390 -5.24 25.99 -2.42
C MET A 390 -6.46 25.07 -2.65
N SER A 391 -6.46 24.24 -3.70
CA SER A 391 -7.59 23.35 -4.01
C SER A 391 -7.63 22.11 -3.10
N LEU A 392 -8.70 22.00 -2.31
CA LEU A 392 -8.95 20.82 -1.48
C LEU A 392 -9.34 19.60 -2.34
N ASP A 393 -10.19 19.79 -3.35
CA ASP A 393 -10.69 18.71 -4.23
C ASP A 393 -9.54 17.97 -4.96
N GLN A 394 -8.52 18.69 -5.43
CA GLN A 394 -7.33 18.11 -6.05
C GLN A 394 -6.52 17.29 -5.03
N ARG A 395 -6.39 17.80 -3.80
CA ARG A 395 -5.70 17.11 -2.72
C ARG A 395 -6.43 15.83 -2.30
N GLU A 396 -7.75 15.88 -2.17
CA GLU A 396 -8.60 14.71 -1.86
C GLU A 396 -8.54 13.67 -3.00
N THR A 397 -8.54 14.12 -4.26
CA THR A 397 -8.35 13.24 -5.42
C THR A 397 -7.01 12.48 -5.34
N CYS A 398 -5.90 13.16 -5.02
CA CYS A 398 -4.61 12.50 -4.82
C CYS A 398 -4.60 11.54 -3.62
N ILE A 399 -5.27 11.89 -2.51
CA ILE A 399 -5.39 11.01 -1.33
C ILE A 399 -6.20 9.74 -1.67
N GLY A 400 -7.29 9.85 -2.43
CA GLY A 400 -8.08 8.70 -2.89
C GLY A 400 -7.37 7.80 -3.91
N LEU A 401 -6.43 8.36 -4.68
CA LEU A 401 -5.59 7.62 -5.63
C LEU A 401 -4.40 6.91 -4.96
N CYS A 402 -3.76 7.56 -3.99
CA CYS A 402 -2.59 7.05 -3.28
C CYS A 402 -3.00 6.05 -2.18
N LYS A 403 -2.67 4.77 -2.38
CA LYS A 403 -2.81 3.74 -1.34
C LYS A 403 -1.62 3.77 -0.38
N GLU A 404 -1.88 3.40 0.87
CA GLU A 404 -0.86 3.19 1.90
C GLU A 404 -0.04 1.90 1.62
N SER A 405 1.18 1.85 2.16
CA SER A 405 2.08 0.71 2.07
C SER A 405 1.81 -0.31 3.16
N CYS A 406 1.65 -1.59 2.79
CA CYS A 406 1.40 -2.67 3.76
C CYS A 406 2.61 -3.00 4.66
N ASN A 407 3.81 -2.61 4.25
CA ASN A 407 5.02 -2.64 5.07
C ASN A 407 5.46 -1.19 5.28
N ASP A 408 5.45 -0.74 6.53
CA ASP A 408 5.78 0.63 6.94
C ASP A 408 6.71 0.58 8.17
N THR A 409 7.92 1.14 8.05
CA THR A 409 8.90 1.19 9.13
C THR A 409 8.99 2.60 9.71
N GLN A 410 8.37 2.81 10.86
CA GLN A 410 8.40 4.10 11.56
C GLN A 410 9.54 4.17 12.59
N TYR A 411 10.42 5.16 12.44
CA TYR A 411 11.48 5.45 13.40
C TYR A 411 10.98 6.43 14.47
N LYS A 412 10.64 5.92 15.67
CA LYS A 412 10.34 6.75 16.86
C LYS A 412 11.63 7.22 17.52
N LEU A 413 11.72 8.51 17.87
CA LEU A 413 13.02 9.16 18.05
C LEU A 413 13.15 10.12 19.26
N THR A 414 14.38 10.09 19.80
CA THR A 414 14.96 10.48 21.11
C THR A 414 15.55 11.87 21.41
N ILE A 415 14.92 13.03 21.14
CA ILE A 415 15.72 14.28 21.03
C ILE A 415 16.38 14.75 22.35
N SER A 416 17.72 14.88 22.36
CA SER A 416 18.50 15.50 23.44
C SER A 416 19.66 16.36 22.92
N MET A 417 19.66 17.65 23.28
CA MET A 417 20.68 18.66 22.91
C MET A 417 21.61 19.00 24.09
N ALA A 418 22.90 19.17 23.81
CA ALA A 418 23.88 19.74 24.75
C ALA A 418 24.92 20.58 23.98
N ASP A 419 25.45 21.63 24.63
CA ASP A 419 26.44 22.53 24.05
C ASP A 419 27.76 21.83 23.73
N TRP A 420 28.22 21.96 22.48
CA TRP A 420 29.54 21.50 22.04
C TRP A 420 30.16 22.46 21.02
N PRO A 421 31.49 22.72 21.06
CA PRO A 421 32.46 22.30 22.07
C PRO A 421 32.27 23.02 23.42
N SER A 422 32.92 22.51 24.47
CA SER A 422 33.04 23.19 25.77
C SER A 422 34.13 24.27 25.71
N GLU A 423 34.05 25.31 26.55
CA GLU A 423 35.01 26.42 26.61
C GLU A 423 36.46 25.94 26.75
N ALA A 424 36.72 24.90 27.57
CA ALA A 424 38.06 24.32 27.75
C ALA A 424 38.57 23.49 26.56
N SER A 425 37.69 23.17 25.60
CA SER A 425 38.01 22.35 24.42
C SER A 425 37.91 23.12 23.10
N GLU A 426 37.35 24.33 23.12
CA GLU A 426 37.03 25.14 21.93
C GLU A 426 38.27 25.40 21.07
N ASP A 427 39.34 25.93 21.68
CA ASP A 427 40.58 26.29 21.00
C ASP A 427 41.23 25.11 20.25
N TRP A 428 41.42 23.96 20.93
CA TRP A 428 42.13 22.83 20.33
C TRP A 428 41.27 22.09 19.31
N ILE A 429 39.97 21.96 19.54
CA ILE A 429 39.04 21.33 18.58
C ILE A 429 39.00 22.15 17.28
N PHE A 430 38.83 23.48 17.36
CA PHE A 430 38.81 24.30 16.16
C PHE A 430 40.16 24.38 15.46
N HIS A 431 41.28 24.33 16.19
CA HIS A 431 42.60 24.25 15.57
C HIS A 431 42.78 22.96 14.77
N VAL A 432 42.43 21.79 15.33
CA VAL A 432 42.50 20.49 14.63
C VAL A 432 41.59 20.48 13.41
N LEU A 433 40.32 20.86 13.56
CA LEU A 433 39.35 20.86 12.46
C LEU A 433 39.72 21.85 11.33
N SER A 434 40.30 23.02 11.66
CA SER A 434 40.78 23.98 10.65
C SER A 434 42.00 23.45 9.89
N GLN A 435 42.89 22.72 10.58
CA GLN A 435 44.06 22.08 9.99
C GLN A 435 43.68 20.88 9.11
N GLU A 436 42.63 20.12 9.45
CA GLU A 436 42.12 19.02 8.61
C GLU A 436 41.39 19.53 7.37
N ARG A 437 40.54 20.57 7.50
CA ARG A 437 39.72 21.14 6.42
C ARG A 437 40.51 21.96 5.41
N ASP A 438 41.27 22.94 5.90
CA ASP A 438 41.88 24.00 5.08
C ASP A 438 43.41 23.88 5.02
N GLN A 439 44.01 22.84 5.65
CA GLN A 439 45.46 22.70 5.86
C GLN A 439 46.11 23.92 6.53
N SER A 440 45.29 24.68 7.26
CA SER A 440 45.58 26.00 7.83
C SER A 440 45.94 25.89 9.31
N THR A 441 47.04 26.57 9.70
CA THR A 441 47.43 26.74 11.11
C THR A 441 46.56 27.76 11.86
N ASN A 442 45.74 28.52 11.15
CA ASN A 442 44.82 29.50 11.73
C ASN A 442 43.43 28.91 11.87
N ILE A 443 42.72 29.28 12.95
CA ILE A 443 41.31 28.90 13.15
C ILE A 443 40.45 29.59 12.09
N THR A 444 39.88 28.82 11.17
CA THR A 444 38.93 29.28 10.13
C THR A 444 37.48 28.98 10.51
N LEU A 445 37.27 28.19 11.56
CA LEU A 445 35.98 27.68 12.01
C LEU A 445 35.43 28.47 13.21
N SER A 446 34.12 28.44 13.38
CA SER A 446 33.40 29.16 14.43
C SER A 446 32.42 28.24 15.15
N ARG A 447 32.14 28.50 16.42
CA ARG A 447 31.11 27.78 17.20
C ARG A 447 29.71 27.84 16.58
N LYS A 448 29.43 28.85 15.75
CA LYS A 448 28.19 28.92 14.94
C LYS A 448 28.23 27.99 13.72
N GLY A 449 29.42 27.69 13.19
CA GLY A 449 29.57 26.85 12.01
C GLY A 449 29.43 25.35 12.30
N ILE A 450 29.89 24.87 13.46
CA ILE A 450 29.99 23.41 13.66
C ILE A 450 28.73 22.81 14.30
N VAL A 451 28.32 21.65 13.80
CA VAL A 451 27.27 20.78 14.38
C VAL A 451 27.91 19.44 14.73
N LYS A 452 27.60 18.87 15.89
CA LYS A 452 27.98 17.50 16.26
C LYS A 452 26.74 16.63 16.41
N LEU A 453 26.70 15.50 15.71
CA LEU A 453 25.57 14.60 15.70
C LEU A 453 26.00 13.21 16.18
N ASN A 454 25.24 12.62 17.10
CA ASN A 454 25.34 11.20 17.44
C ASN A 454 23.98 10.55 17.14
N ILE A 455 23.95 9.53 16.29
CA ILE A 455 22.74 8.81 15.88
C ILE A 455 22.94 7.34 16.22
N TYR A 456 22.14 6.83 17.15
CA TYR A 456 22.31 5.50 17.73
C TYR A 456 20.97 4.89 18.10
N PHE A 457 20.92 3.56 18.21
CA PHE A 457 19.77 2.87 18.77
C PHE A 457 19.79 3.01 20.30
N GLN A 458 18.72 3.56 20.88
CA GLN A 458 18.57 3.68 22.34
C GLN A 458 18.45 2.29 22.99
N GLU A 459 17.62 1.42 22.41
CA GLU A 459 17.34 0.05 22.83
C GLU A 459 17.16 -0.83 21.57
N PHE A 460 17.32 -2.16 21.70
CA PHE A 460 17.17 -3.09 20.56
C PHE A 460 15.78 -3.69 20.38
N ASN A 461 14.81 -3.22 21.16
CA ASN A 461 13.43 -3.65 21.11
C ASN A 461 12.73 -3.10 19.84
N TYR A 462 12.93 -3.79 18.71
CA TYR A 462 12.04 -3.56 17.58
C TYR A 462 10.63 -4.06 17.94
N ARG A 463 9.63 -3.28 17.56
CA ARG A 463 8.22 -3.56 17.81
C ARG A 463 7.53 -3.88 16.50
N THR A 464 7.43 -5.16 16.18
CA THR A 464 6.67 -5.64 15.02
C THR A 464 5.20 -5.81 15.39
N ILE A 465 4.33 -5.17 14.60
CA ILE A 465 2.88 -5.34 14.63
C ILE A 465 2.54 -6.10 13.35
N GLU A 466 2.13 -7.35 13.47
CA GLU A 466 1.79 -8.21 12.33
C GLU A 466 0.30 -8.55 12.37
N GLU A 467 -0.41 -8.22 11.30
CA GLU A 467 -1.83 -8.50 11.12
C GLU A 467 -2.01 -9.76 10.27
N SER A 468 -2.68 -10.77 10.82
CA SER A 468 -3.00 -12.01 10.12
C SER A 468 -4.52 -12.22 10.03
N PRO A 469 -5.05 -12.86 8.98
CA PRO A 469 -6.50 -13.07 8.85
C PRO A 469 -7.02 -13.99 9.95
N ALA A 470 -7.96 -13.48 10.77
CA ALA A 470 -8.55 -14.26 11.86
C ALA A 470 -9.40 -15.43 11.34
N ASN A 471 -10.19 -15.17 10.29
CA ASN A 471 -11.13 -16.11 9.70
C ASN A 471 -10.62 -16.64 8.36
N ASN A 472 -9.67 -17.58 8.40
CA ASN A 472 -9.14 -18.20 7.17
C ASN A 472 -10.12 -19.19 6.50
N ILE A 473 -9.80 -19.67 5.30
CA ILE A 473 -10.66 -20.61 4.55
C ILE A 473 -10.88 -21.95 5.29
N VAL A 474 -9.92 -22.40 6.10
CA VAL A 474 -10.02 -23.63 6.90
C VAL A 474 -11.05 -23.43 8.02
N TRP A 475 -11.04 -22.27 8.69
CA TRP A 475 -12.04 -21.88 9.67
C TRP A 475 -13.45 -21.87 9.06
N LEU A 476 -13.61 -21.27 7.86
CA LEU A 476 -14.92 -21.24 7.19
C LEU A 476 -15.41 -22.66 6.87
N LEU A 477 -14.61 -23.49 6.20
CA LEU A 477 -15.00 -24.84 5.82
C LEU A 477 -15.25 -25.75 7.03
N SER A 478 -14.45 -25.62 8.10
CA SER A 478 -14.64 -26.36 9.35
C SER A 478 -15.96 -26.00 10.04
N ASN A 479 -16.31 -24.72 10.10
CA ASN A 479 -17.58 -24.28 10.71
C ASN A 479 -18.80 -24.64 9.86
N LEU A 480 -18.75 -24.43 8.54
CA LEU A 480 -19.84 -24.80 7.63
C LEU A 480 -20.13 -26.31 7.68
N GLY A 481 -19.07 -27.13 7.65
CA GLY A 481 -19.15 -28.59 7.76
C GLY A 481 -19.62 -29.06 9.14
N GLY A 482 -19.12 -28.44 10.21
CA GLY A 482 -19.52 -28.74 11.58
C GLY A 482 -21.02 -28.54 11.83
N GLN A 483 -21.58 -27.40 11.40
CA GLN A 483 -23.02 -27.14 11.53
C GLN A 483 -23.87 -28.05 10.65
N PHE A 484 -23.43 -28.34 9.43
CA PHE A 484 -24.13 -29.29 8.56
C PHE A 484 -24.17 -30.71 9.15
N GLY A 485 -23.06 -31.15 9.75
CA GLY A 485 -22.98 -32.41 10.49
C GLY A 485 -23.92 -32.43 11.69
N PHE A 486 -23.88 -31.39 12.53
CA PHE A 486 -24.67 -31.30 13.75
C PHE A 486 -26.20 -31.27 13.50
N TRP A 487 -26.68 -30.40 12.60
CA TRP A 487 -28.11 -30.20 12.39
C TRP A 487 -28.78 -31.19 11.44
N MET A 488 -28.05 -31.69 10.42
CA MET A 488 -28.62 -32.54 9.36
C MET A 488 -28.13 -34.00 9.43
N GLY A 489 -27.17 -34.33 10.29
CA GLY A 489 -26.44 -35.60 10.28
C GLY A 489 -25.55 -35.77 9.05
N GLY A 490 -25.20 -34.66 8.39
CA GLY A 490 -24.50 -34.66 7.11
C GLY A 490 -23.02 -35.01 7.24
N SER A 491 -22.56 -36.02 6.49
CA SER A 491 -21.13 -36.35 6.37
C SER A 491 -20.58 -35.96 4.99
N VAL A 492 -19.27 -36.13 4.79
CA VAL A 492 -18.65 -35.98 3.46
C VAL A 492 -19.29 -36.89 2.40
N LEU A 493 -19.85 -38.04 2.78
CA LEU A 493 -20.57 -38.94 1.88
C LEU A 493 -21.85 -38.29 1.35
N CYS A 494 -22.55 -37.48 2.15
CA CYS A 494 -23.74 -36.75 1.72
C CYS A 494 -23.45 -35.73 0.61
N LEU A 495 -22.23 -35.16 0.56
CA LEU A 495 -21.82 -34.27 -0.53
C LEU A 495 -21.61 -35.04 -1.84
N ILE A 496 -21.11 -36.28 -1.76
CA ILE A 496 -20.94 -37.17 -2.91
C ILE A 496 -22.32 -37.65 -3.40
N GLU A 497 -23.20 -38.07 -2.50
CA GLU A 497 -24.61 -38.39 -2.79
C GLU A 497 -25.32 -37.23 -3.50
N PHE A 498 -25.15 -35.99 -3.00
CA PHE A 498 -25.74 -34.79 -3.60
C PHE A 498 -25.17 -34.46 -4.98
N ALA A 499 -23.86 -34.65 -5.19
CA ALA A 499 -23.22 -34.48 -6.49
C ALA A 499 -23.70 -35.50 -7.53
N GLU A 500 -23.87 -36.78 -7.13
CA GLU A 500 -24.45 -37.83 -7.96
C GLU A 500 -25.86 -37.45 -8.44
N ILE A 501 -26.70 -36.92 -7.54
CA ILE A 501 -28.06 -36.47 -7.86
C ILE A 501 -28.08 -35.25 -8.78
N ILE A 502 -27.17 -34.29 -8.62
CA ILE A 502 -27.07 -33.16 -9.55
C ILE A 502 -26.72 -33.67 -10.96
N ILE A 503 -25.78 -34.61 -11.07
CA ILE A 503 -25.38 -35.20 -12.34
C ILE A 503 -26.56 -35.94 -12.99
N ASP A 504 -27.27 -36.79 -12.23
CA ASP A 504 -28.44 -37.52 -12.72
C ASP A 504 -29.61 -36.59 -13.08
N PHE A 505 -29.85 -35.52 -12.31
CA PHE A 505 -30.87 -34.52 -12.60
C PHE A 505 -30.56 -33.76 -13.89
N VAL A 506 -29.31 -33.31 -14.07
CA VAL A 506 -28.83 -32.66 -15.31
C VAL A 506 -28.96 -33.63 -16.50
N TRP A 507 -28.60 -34.90 -16.32
CA TRP A 507 -28.71 -35.94 -17.35
C TRP A 507 -30.16 -36.18 -17.78
N ILE A 508 -31.10 -36.31 -16.83
CA ILE A 508 -32.55 -36.42 -17.09
C ILE A 508 -33.08 -35.16 -17.80
N THR A 509 -32.61 -33.97 -17.40
CA THR A 509 -33.01 -32.70 -18.01
C THR A 509 -32.55 -32.60 -19.47
N ILE A 510 -31.31 -33.01 -19.76
CA ILE A 510 -30.75 -33.11 -21.12
C ILE A 510 -31.55 -34.11 -21.96
N ILE A 511 -31.83 -35.31 -21.44
CA ILE A 511 -32.63 -36.33 -22.15
C ILE A 511 -34.02 -35.78 -22.51
N LYS A 512 -34.69 -35.09 -21.58
CA LYS A 512 -36.00 -34.48 -21.84
C LYS A 512 -35.95 -33.34 -22.85
N LEU A 513 -34.92 -32.49 -22.80
CA LEU A 513 -34.70 -31.43 -23.80
C LEU A 513 -34.46 -32.01 -25.20
N VAL A 514 -33.66 -33.07 -25.32
CA VAL A 514 -33.40 -33.76 -26.59
C VAL A 514 -34.65 -34.48 -27.10
N ALA A 515 -35.46 -35.09 -26.23
CA ALA A 515 -36.73 -35.71 -26.60
C ALA A 515 -37.77 -34.68 -27.07
N PHE A 516 -37.86 -33.52 -26.40
CA PHE A 516 -38.72 -32.41 -26.77
C PHE A 516 -38.31 -31.81 -28.13
N ALA A 517 -37.01 -31.57 -28.34
CA ALA A 517 -36.47 -31.08 -29.62
C ALA A 517 -36.68 -32.06 -30.79
N LYS A 518 -36.81 -33.37 -30.52
CA LYS A 518 -37.09 -34.41 -31.51
C LYS A 518 -38.57 -34.64 -31.84
N SER A 519 -39.48 -33.79 -31.35
CA SER A 519 -40.94 -33.95 -31.55
C SER A 519 -41.56 -32.93 -32.52
N PRO A 520 -41.37 -33.05 -33.85
CA PRO A 520 -42.16 -32.30 -34.83
C PRO A 520 -43.55 -32.92 -35.03
N ARG A 521 -44.57 -32.07 -35.10
CA ARG A 521 -45.99 -32.38 -35.36
C ARG A 521 -46.17 -33.40 -36.48
N ARG A 522 -46.81 -34.55 -36.20
CA ARG A 522 -47.50 -35.38 -37.21
C ARG A 522 -48.99 -35.45 -36.91
N ARG A 523 -49.81 -34.97 -37.87
CA ARG A 523 -51.28 -35.18 -37.87
C ARG A 523 -51.57 -36.66 -38.11
N PRO A 524 -52.67 -37.23 -37.56
CA PRO A 524 -53.05 -38.60 -37.89
C PRO A 524 -53.54 -38.68 -39.33
N ALA A 525 -52.92 -39.56 -40.12
CA ALA A 525 -53.42 -40.01 -41.41
C ALA A 525 -54.03 -41.42 -41.25
N PRO A 526 -55.13 -41.75 -41.94
CA PRO A 526 -55.84 -43.01 -41.73
C PRO A 526 -55.00 -44.22 -42.20
N ALA A 527 -54.99 -45.28 -41.40
CA ALA A 527 -54.27 -46.51 -41.72
C ALA A 527 -54.92 -47.22 -42.91
N ARG A 528 -54.15 -47.44 -43.98
CA ARG A 528 -54.54 -48.28 -45.11
C ARG A 528 -54.19 -49.73 -44.77
N TYR A 529 -55.20 -50.55 -44.45
CA TYR A 529 -55.00 -51.98 -44.24
C TYR A 529 -54.62 -52.66 -45.57
N ALA A 530 -53.56 -53.45 -45.55
CA ALA A 530 -53.17 -54.38 -46.61
C ALA A 530 -53.13 -55.79 -46.01
N GLY A 531 -54.30 -56.40 -45.85
CA GLY A 531 -54.50 -57.73 -45.28
C GLY A 531 -55.88 -57.88 -44.63
N PRO A 532 -56.48 -59.08 -44.62
CA PRO A 532 -57.65 -59.37 -43.79
C PRO A 532 -57.27 -59.32 -42.29
N PRO A 533 -58.21 -59.07 -41.38
CA PRO A 533 -57.92 -58.99 -39.95
C PRO A 533 -57.53 -60.37 -39.38
N PRO A 534 -56.57 -60.43 -38.43
CA PRO A 534 -56.27 -61.66 -37.71
C PRO A 534 -57.47 -62.09 -36.85
N THR A 535 -57.68 -63.40 -36.73
CA THR A 535 -58.74 -63.95 -35.88
C THR A 535 -58.38 -63.89 -34.40
N VAL A 536 -59.40 -63.91 -33.52
CA VAL A 536 -59.28 -63.69 -32.07
C VAL A 536 -58.27 -64.61 -31.35
N ALA A 537 -57.91 -65.76 -31.94
CA ALA A 537 -56.89 -66.66 -31.41
C ALA A 537 -55.47 -66.02 -31.35
N GLU A 538 -55.03 -65.31 -32.40
CA GLU A 538 -53.66 -64.78 -32.48
C GLU A 538 -53.39 -63.61 -31.52
N LEU A 539 -54.45 -62.88 -31.10
CA LEU A 539 -54.30 -61.73 -30.21
C LEU A 539 -54.08 -62.12 -28.73
N VAL A 540 -54.42 -63.35 -28.36
CA VAL A 540 -54.28 -63.88 -26.99
C VAL A 540 -52.88 -64.44 -26.76
N GLU A 541 -52.30 -65.10 -27.76
CA GLU A 541 -51.00 -65.79 -27.64
C GLU A 541 -49.82 -64.81 -27.47
N ALA A 542 -49.94 -63.57 -27.96
CA ALA A 542 -48.93 -62.53 -27.79
C ALA A 542 -48.81 -61.97 -26.35
N HIS A 543 -49.71 -62.34 -25.43
CA HIS A 543 -49.71 -61.87 -24.04
C HIS A 543 -49.34 -62.93 -22.98
N THR A 544 -49.00 -64.16 -23.37
CA THR A 544 -48.63 -65.22 -22.41
C THR A 544 -47.30 -65.91 -22.74
N ASN A 545 -46.26 -65.51 -22.02
CA ASN A 545 -45.08 -66.29 -21.60
C ASN A 545 -44.44 -67.29 -22.60
N PHE A 546 -43.21 -66.98 -23.04
CA PHE A 546 -42.25 -68.02 -23.43
C PHE A 546 -41.12 -68.14 -22.40
N GLY A 547 -41.19 -69.24 -21.65
CA GLY A 547 -40.05 -69.83 -20.96
C GLY A 547 -40.06 -71.34 -21.24
N PHE A 548 -38.88 -71.91 -21.51
CA PHE A 548 -38.63 -73.32 -21.84
C PHE A 548 -39.19 -73.86 -23.16
N GLN A 549 -38.32 -74.56 -23.89
CA GLN A 549 -38.70 -75.62 -24.82
C GLN A 549 -37.59 -76.70 -24.83
N PRO A 550 -37.92 -78.01 -24.77
CA PRO A 550 -36.95 -79.10 -24.73
C PRO A 550 -36.76 -79.78 -26.10
N ASP A 551 -35.60 -80.39 -26.32
CA ASP A 551 -35.30 -81.19 -27.51
C ASP A 551 -35.59 -82.70 -27.31
N THR A 552 -36.03 -83.36 -28.39
CA THR A 552 -36.36 -84.81 -28.44
C THR A 552 -35.42 -85.59 -29.38
N ALA A 553 -35.39 -86.92 -29.22
CA ALA A 553 -34.24 -87.76 -29.58
C ALA A 553 -34.43 -88.70 -30.79
N ASN A 554 -33.28 -89.26 -31.26
CA ASN A 554 -33.08 -90.55 -31.96
C ASN A 554 -31.55 -90.77 -32.17
N HIS A 555 -30.97 -91.96 -32.41
CA HIS A 555 -31.52 -93.33 -32.54
C HIS A 555 -30.42 -94.39 -32.23
N SER A 556 -30.73 -95.45 -31.47
CA SER A 556 -30.16 -96.83 -31.61
C SER A 556 -28.70 -97.09 -31.08
N PRO A 557 -28.24 -98.36 -30.86
CA PRO A 557 -28.06 -98.84 -29.46
C PRO A 557 -26.76 -99.69 -29.18
N SER A 558 -26.70 -100.32 -27.97
CA SER A 558 -25.67 -101.22 -27.38
C SER A 558 -24.48 -100.54 -26.65
N ALA A 559 -23.82 -101.14 -25.65
CA ALA A 559 -24.21 -102.12 -24.61
C ALA A 559 -23.13 -102.18 -23.49
N GLU A 560 -23.56 -102.29 -22.21
CA GLU A 560 -22.84 -102.81 -21.02
C GLU A 560 -21.61 -102.10 -20.38
N ALA A 561 -21.51 -102.31 -19.05
CA ALA A 561 -20.36 -102.25 -18.12
C ALA A 561 -19.85 -100.90 -17.52
N TYR A 562 -20.10 -100.75 -16.21
CA TYR A 562 -19.37 -99.97 -15.18
C TYR A 562 -17.97 -100.60 -14.88
N PRO A 563 -16.96 -99.94 -14.23
CA PRO A 563 -17.14 -99.21 -12.96
C PRO A 563 -16.31 -97.93 -12.66
N ASP A 564 -16.86 -97.16 -11.71
CA ASP A 564 -16.24 -96.46 -10.56
C ASP A 564 -14.85 -95.77 -10.68
N GLU A 565 -14.79 -94.44 -10.49
CA GLU A 565 -13.61 -93.79 -9.91
C GLU A 565 -13.94 -92.43 -9.22
N GLN A 566 -13.12 -92.04 -8.25
CA GLN A 566 -13.43 -91.07 -7.20
C GLN A 566 -12.98 -89.64 -7.53
N ALA A 567 -13.80 -88.63 -7.18
CA ALA A 567 -13.44 -87.22 -7.32
C ALA A 567 -12.76 -86.65 -6.05
N MET A 568 -11.54 -86.13 -6.21
CA MET A 568 -10.81 -85.42 -5.14
C MET A 568 -11.31 -83.98 -4.94
N PRO A 569 -11.29 -83.42 -3.70
CA PRO A 569 -11.78 -82.08 -3.42
C PRO A 569 -10.74 -80.96 -3.70
N ILE A 570 -11.23 -79.79 -4.12
CA ILE A 570 -10.43 -78.58 -4.37
C ILE A 570 -10.36 -77.72 -3.08
N PRO A 571 -9.23 -77.05 -2.76
CA PRO A 571 -9.00 -76.49 -1.43
C PRO A 571 -9.82 -75.23 -1.12
N GLY A 572 -10.35 -75.15 0.10
CA GLY A 572 -10.94 -73.92 0.65
C GLY A 572 -9.89 -73.00 1.28
N THR A 573 -9.99 -71.70 1.02
CA THR A 573 -9.19 -70.66 1.69
C THR A 573 -9.82 -70.21 3.01
N PRO A 574 -9.07 -70.11 4.13
CA PRO A 574 -9.60 -69.72 5.44
C PRO A 574 -9.88 -68.20 5.55
N PRO A 575 -10.71 -67.77 6.51
CA PRO A 575 -11.00 -66.36 6.75
C PRO A 575 -9.83 -65.60 7.41
N PRO A 576 -9.70 -64.27 7.23
CA PRO A 576 -8.65 -63.49 7.84
C PRO A 576 -8.88 -63.26 9.34
N ASN A 577 -7.80 -63.38 10.11
CA ASN A 577 -7.73 -63.05 11.53
C ASN A 577 -7.49 -61.54 11.72
N TYR A 578 -8.22 -60.89 12.63
CA TYR A 578 -7.99 -59.49 13.03
C TYR A 578 -7.39 -59.47 14.44
N ASP A 579 -6.07 -59.31 14.53
CA ASP A 579 -5.38 -59.21 15.82
C ASP A 579 -4.19 -58.24 15.74
N SER A 580 -4.49 -56.94 15.68
CA SER A 580 -3.49 -55.87 15.76
C SER A 580 -4.13 -54.51 16.07
N LEU A 581 -4.22 -54.15 17.37
CA LEU A 581 -4.13 -52.80 17.95
C LEU A 581 -4.64 -52.82 19.41
N ARG A 582 -3.81 -53.31 20.33
CA ARG A 582 -4.05 -53.21 21.77
C ARG A 582 -3.21 -52.06 22.31
N LEU A 583 -3.84 -50.92 22.58
CA LEU A 583 -3.17 -49.74 23.12
C LEU A 583 -2.77 -49.97 24.59
N GLN A 584 -1.56 -49.54 24.94
CA GLN A 584 -1.12 -49.44 26.35
C GLN A 584 -1.79 -48.21 27.01
N PRO A 585 -2.13 -48.28 28.31
CA PRO A 585 -2.46 -47.07 29.09
C PRO A 585 -1.19 -46.24 29.30
N LEU A 586 -1.32 -44.91 29.23
CA LEU A 586 -0.28 -43.97 29.64
C LEU A 586 -0.44 -43.66 31.14
N ASP A 587 0.69 -43.57 31.84
CA ASP A 587 0.74 -43.43 33.29
C ASP A 587 0.20 -42.10 33.81
N VAL A 588 -0.38 -42.18 35.02
CA VAL A 588 -0.71 -41.02 35.85
C VAL A 588 0.58 -40.55 36.53
N ILE A 589 0.89 -39.26 36.44
CA ILE A 589 1.89 -38.62 37.31
C ILE A 589 1.15 -37.68 38.26
N GLU A 590 1.24 -38.01 39.53
CA GLU A 590 0.63 -37.33 40.66
C GLU A 590 1.55 -36.21 41.19
N SER A 591 1.01 -35.33 42.02
CA SER A 591 1.69 -34.15 42.55
C SER A 591 2.52 -34.42 43.82
N ASP A 592 3.31 -33.41 44.18
CA ASP A 592 3.83 -33.09 45.53
C ASP A 592 5.31 -33.39 45.82
N SER A 593 6.07 -32.30 46.06
CA SER A 593 6.91 -32.19 47.26
C SER A 593 7.35 -30.73 47.49
N GLU A 594 6.85 -30.11 48.57
CA GLU A 594 7.59 -29.04 49.28
C GLU A 594 8.71 -29.67 50.13
N GLY A 595 9.78 -28.92 50.45
CA GLY A 595 10.84 -29.38 51.35
C GLY A 595 12.01 -28.41 51.50
N ASP A 596 12.23 -27.92 52.72
CA ASP A 596 13.17 -26.85 53.10
C ASP A 596 14.66 -27.25 53.21
N ALA A 597 15.52 -26.20 53.19
CA ALA A 597 16.87 -26.07 53.79
C ALA A 597 17.99 -27.00 53.26
N ILE A 598 19.26 -26.56 53.09
CA ILE A 598 20.08 -25.55 53.80
C ILE A 598 20.92 -24.75 52.79
#